data_AF-A0A2S0UG20-F1
#
_entry.id   AF-A0A2S0UG20-F1
#
_cell.length_a   1.000
_cell.length_b   1.000
_cell.length_c   1.000
_cell.angle_alpha   90.00
_cell.angle_beta   90.00
_cell.angle_gamma   90.00
#
_symmetry.space_group_name_H-M   'P 1'
#
loop_
_entity.id
_entity.type
_entity.pdbx_description
1 polymer ?
#
loop_
_entity_poly.entity_id
_entity_poly.type
_entity_poly.pdbx_seq_one_letter_code
_entity_poly.pdbx_strand_id
1 'polypeptide(L)'
;MDHANIGDFTRNPRTGEISKMSGGGHGQDNIDFLEQNGIEYNIELTYPNGVRVGNVPGHKSKGKRTGTGQAWFPETWTKEDIRKSGEYVANMPDHVNVADGVTIFGEYNGVRVGVIKTNGEIGTIFPDDMMQP
;
A
#
# COMPACT_ATOMS: atom_id res chain seq x y z
N MET A 1 5.75 9.66 1.28
CA MET A 1 5.44 9.00 0.00
C MET A 1 6.15 7.65 -0.16
N ASP A 2 7.44 7.53 0.15
CA ASP A 2 8.16 6.24 0.03
C ASP A 2 7.50 5.10 0.83
N HIS A 3 6.94 5.41 2.00
CA HIS A 3 6.12 4.48 2.77
C HIS A 3 5.02 3.80 1.93
N ALA A 4 4.13 4.56 1.30
CA ALA A 4 3.03 3.98 0.52
C ALA A 4 3.52 3.31 -0.78
N ASN A 5 4.58 3.82 -1.41
CA ASN A 5 5.07 3.28 -2.68
C ASN A 5 5.98 2.05 -2.50
N ILE A 6 7.11 2.21 -1.81
CA ILE A 6 8.13 1.16 -1.60
C ILE A 6 7.87 0.36 -0.31
N GLY A 7 7.38 1.00 0.75
CA GLY A 7 7.17 0.36 2.05
C GLY A 7 8.32 0.53 3.04
N ASP A 8 8.02 0.21 4.30
CA ASP A 8 8.99 0.22 5.39
C ASP A 8 9.47 -1.18 5.71
N PHE A 9 10.77 -1.32 5.96
CA PHE A 9 11.39 -2.60 6.23
C PHE A 9 12.15 -2.61 7.56
N THR A 10 12.01 -3.71 8.32
CA THR A 10 12.91 -3.98 9.44
C THR A 10 14.29 -4.39 8.93
N ARG A 11 15.31 -4.10 9.72
CA ARG A 11 16.69 -4.54 9.47
C ARG A 11 17.13 -5.61 10.45
N ASN A 12 17.99 -6.51 10.01
CA ASN A 12 18.67 -7.44 10.91
C ASN A 12 19.59 -6.63 11.84
N PRO A 13 19.45 -6.72 13.17
CA PRO A 13 20.25 -5.92 14.10
C PRO A 13 21.74 -6.29 14.09
N ARG A 14 22.12 -7.46 13.57
CA ARG A 14 23.53 -7.90 13.46
C ARG A 14 24.17 -7.51 12.14
N THR A 15 23.47 -7.69 11.02
CA THR A 15 24.05 -7.45 9.68
C THR A 15 23.63 -6.13 9.05
N GLY A 16 22.59 -5.47 9.57
CA GLY A 16 22.02 -4.25 9.00
C GLY A 16 21.22 -4.46 7.72
N GLU A 17 21.21 -5.69 7.20
CA GLU A 17 20.50 -6.07 5.98
C GLU A 17 18.98 -5.94 6.14
N ILE A 18 18.30 -5.70 5.02
CA ILE A 18 16.84 -5.72 4.96
C ILE A 18 16.34 -7.11 5.37
N SER A 19 15.26 -7.16 6.17
CA SER A 19 14.74 -8.41 6.69
C SER A 19 13.27 -8.65 6.35
N LYS A 20 12.36 -7.75 6.75
CA LYS A 20 10.91 -7.96 6.61
C LYS A 20 10.23 -6.66 6.30
N MET A 21 9.23 -6.72 5.43
CA MET A 21 8.30 -5.62 5.28
C MET A 21 7.49 -5.44 6.57
N SER A 22 7.23 -4.17 6.92
CA SER A 22 6.65 -3.77 8.20
C SER A 22 5.49 -2.79 8.07
N GLY A 23 5.35 -2.11 6.93
CA GLY A 23 4.21 -1.26 6.60
C GLY A 23 4.29 -0.74 5.17
N GLY A 24 3.16 -0.23 4.66
CA GLY A 24 3.06 0.36 3.33
C GLY A 24 3.37 -0.63 2.19
N GLY A 25 4.06 -0.14 1.16
CA GLY A 25 4.54 -0.95 0.04
C GLY A 25 3.41 -1.41 -0.89
N HIS A 26 2.77 -0.44 -1.54
CA HIS A 26 1.60 -0.65 -2.40
C HIS A 26 1.87 -0.29 -3.87
N GLY A 27 3.04 0.24 -4.21
CA GLY A 27 3.41 0.54 -5.60
C GLY A 27 4.12 -0.61 -6.30
N GLN A 28 4.36 -0.46 -7.61
CA GLN A 28 5.22 -1.37 -8.34
C GLN A 28 6.65 -1.38 -7.78
N ASP A 29 7.17 -0.21 -7.36
CA ASP A 29 8.49 -0.11 -6.75
C ASP A 29 8.66 -0.99 -5.49
N ASN A 30 7.57 -1.34 -4.78
CA ASN A 30 7.65 -2.32 -3.69
C ASN A 30 7.95 -3.73 -4.23
N ILE A 31 7.24 -4.17 -5.27
CA ILE A 31 7.47 -5.48 -5.89
C ILE A 31 8.92 -5.56 -6.40
N ASP A 32 9.37 -4.55 -7.13
CA ASP A 32 10.75 -4.50 -7.64
C ASP A 32 11.77 -4.54 -6.48
N PHE A 33 11.50 -3.82 -5.39
CA PHE A 33 12.36 -3.85 -4.20
C PHE A 33 12.36 -5.22 -3.50
N LEU A 34 11.22 -5.89 -3.41
CA LEU A 34 11.11 -7.23 -2.84
C LEU A 34 11.93 -8.23 -3.67
N GLU A 35 11.82 -8.19 -4.99
CA GLU A 35 12.58 -9.06 -5.90
C GLU A 35 14.10 -8.82 -5.79
N GLN A 36 14.53 -7.56 -5.81
CA GLN A 36 15.93 -7.19 -5.66
C GLN A 36 16.55 -7.68 -4.34
N ASN A 37 15.72 -7.81 -3.29
CA ASN A 37 16.16 -8.26 -1.97
C ASN A 37 15.83 -9.74 -1.70
N GLY A 38 15.36 -10.49 -2.71
CA GLY A 38 15.00 -11.90 -2.56
C GLY A 38 13.88 -12.15 -1.54
N ILE A 39 12.98 -11.19 -1.35
CA ILE A 39 11.84 -11.30 -0.44
C ILE A 39 10.64 -11.81 -1.24
N GLU A 40 10.13 -12.97 -0.83
CA GLU A 40 8.97 -13.59 -1.48
C GLU A 40 7.70 -12.74 -1.31
N TYR A 41 6.91 -12.72 -2.36
CA TYR A 41 5.55 -12.19 -2.38
C TYR A 41 4.68 -13.08 -3.30
N ASN A 42 3.37 -12.99 -3.12
CA ASN A 42 2.40 -13.68 -3.96
C ASN A 42 1.35 -12.67 -4.41
N ILE A 43 1.00 -12.70 -5.70
CA ILE A 43 -0.22 -12.07 -6.23
C ILE A 43 -1.25 -13.19 -6.37
N GLU A 44 -2.30 -13.13 -5.56
CA GLU A 44 -3.36 -14.15 -5.53
C GLU A 44 -4.50 -13.81 -6.51
N LEU A 45 -4.75 -12.52 -6.71
CA LEU A 45 -5.79 -12.01 -7.59
C LEU A 45 -5.40 -10.65 -8.16
N THR A 46 -5.79 -10.40 -9.41
CA THR A 46 -5.77 -9.08 -10.04
C THR A 46 -7.19 -8.70 -10.43
N TYR A 47 -7.70 -7.58 -9.90
CA TYR A 47 -8.99 -7.02 -10.26
C TYR A 47 -8.98 -6.49 -11.71
N PRO A 48 -10.16 -6.38 -12.38
CA PRO A 48 -10.23 -5.87 -13.75
C PRO A 48 -9.62 -4.48 -13.97
N ASN A 49 -9.63 -3.63 -12.93
CA ASN A 49 -9.02 -2.30 -12.94
C ASN A 49 -7.50 -2.31 -12.71
N GLY A 50 -6.89 -3.48 -12.56
CA GLY A 50 -5.45 -3.68 -12.42
C GLY A 50 -4.94 -3.71 -10.99
N VAL A 51 -5.76 -3.44 -9.96
CA VAL A 51 -5.35 -3.62 -8.57
C VAL A 51 -5.00 -5.09 -8.31
N ARG A 52 -3.88 -5.32 -7.64
CA ARG A 52 -3.34 -6.66 -7.34
C ARG A 52 -3.45 -6.90 -5.85
N VAL A 53 -3.92 -8.07 -5.44
CA VAL A 53 -4.01 -8.46 -4.03
C VAL A 53 -3.35 -9.80 -3.80
N GLY A 54 -2.77 -9.95 -2.64
CA GLY A 54 -2.02 -11.13 -2.26
C GLY A 54 -1.31 -10.98 -0.93
N ASN A 55 -0.08 -11.44 -0.81
CA ASN A 55 0.60 -11.49 0.48
C ASN A 55 2.13 -11.45 0.37
N VAL A 56 2.77 -11.17 1.50
CA VAL A 56 4.21 -11.26 1.70
C VAL A 56 4.44 -12.24 2.85
N PRO A 57 4.82 -13.51 2.60
CA PRO A 57 4.91 -14.55 3.65
C PRO A 57 5.80 -14.16 4.84
N GLY A 58 6.88 -13.43 4.56
CA GLY A 58 7.82 -12.91 5.56
C GLY A 58 7.37 -11.66 6.33
N HIS A 59 6.20 -11.09 6.04
CA HIS A 59 5.76 -9.80 6.56
C HIS A 59 5.72 -9.75 8.10
N LYS A 60 6.02 -8.60 8.71
CA LYS A 60 5.97 -8.42 10.17
C LYS A 60 4.57 -8.69 10.72
N SER A 61 3.56 -8.04 10.16
CA SER A 61 2.14 -8.23 10.49
C SER A 61 1.60 -9.57 9.98
N LYS A 62 1.01 -10.38 10.88
CA LYS A 62 0.53 -11.74 10.56
C LYS A 62 -0.54 -11.77 9.46
N GLY A 63 -1.49 -10.81 9.48
CA GLY A 63 -2.57 -10.76 8.49
C GLY A 63 -2.10 -10.52 7.05
N LYS A 64 -0.87 -10.03 6.85
CA LYS A 64 -0.28 -9.77 5.53
C LYS A 64 0.48 -10.97 4.96
N ARG A 65 0.57 -12.09 5.68
CA ARG A 65 1.42 -13.24 5.33
C ARG A 65 0.78 -14.27 4.42
N THR A 66 -0.55 -14.22 4.25
CA THR A 66 -1.32 -15.23 3.51
C THR A 66 -2.55 -14.60 2.89
N GLY A 67 -3.10 -15.23 1.84
CA GLY A 67 -4.33 -14.76 1.20
C GLY A 67 -4.14 -13.39 0.55
N THR A 68 -5.14 -12.52 0.65
CA THR A 68 -5.18 -11.21 -0.01
C THR A 68 -4.85 -10.02 0.91
N GLY A 69 -4.19 -10.27 2.04
CA GLY A 69 -3.99 -9.23 3.05
C GLY A 69 -3.11 -8.06 2.61
N GLN A 70 -2.26 -8.21 1.60
CA GLN A 70 -1.49 -7.13 0.99
C GLN A 70 -2.08 -6.77 -0.38
N ALA A 71 -2.05 -5.49 -0.73
CA ALA A 71 -2.49 -5.05 -2.04
C ALA A 71 -1.50 -4.08 -2.66
N TRP A 72 -1.48 -4.06 -3.98
CA TRP A 72 -0.67 -3.20 -4.80
C TRP A 72 -1.56 -2.52 -5.84
N PHE A 73 -1.28 -1.26 -6.09
CA PHE A 73 -1.89 -0.50 -7.17
C PHE A 73 -1.60 -1.19 -8.52
N PRO A 74 -2.30 -0.80 -9.61
CA PRO A 74 -1.95 -1.26 -10.93
C PRO A 74 -0.46 -1.09 -11.20
N GLU A 75 0.14 -2.07 -11.87
CA GLU A 75 1.59 -2.07 -12.17
C GLU A 75 2.03 -0.80 -12.90
N THR A 76 1.13 -0.19 -13.67
CA THR A 76 1.37 1.05 -14.41
C THR A 76 1.36 2.31 -13.55
N TRP A 77 0.88 2.25 -12.30
CA TRP A 77 0.83 3.42 -11.42
C TRP A 77 2.20 3.75 -10.86
N THR A 78 2.63 4.97 -11.14
CA THR A 78 3.87 5.52 -10.59
C THR A 78 3.67 6.00 -9.15
N LYS A 79 4.77 6.26 -8.45
CA LYS A 79 4.77 6.96 -7.15
C LYS A 79 3.93 8.25 -7.17
N GLU A 80 3.94 8.95 -8.29
CA GLU A 80 3.23 10.21 -8.47
C GLU A 80 1.72 10.01 -8.65
N ASP A 81 1.30 8.95 -9.34
CA ASP A 81 -0.12 8.58 -9.45
C ASP A 81 -0.70 8.21 -8.09
N ILE A 82 0.05 7.44 -7.29
CA ILE A 82 -0.33 7.11 -5.90
C ILE A 82 -0.46 8.38 -5.07
N ARG A 83 0.52 9.29 -5.12
CA ARG A 83 0.49 10.58 -4.40
C ARG A 83 -0.77 11.38 -4.75
N LYS A 84 -1.02 11.59 -6.04
CA LYS A 84 -2.19 12.34 -6.54
C LYS A 84 -3.50 11.70 -6.13
N SER A 85 -3.59 10.37 -6.17
CA SER A 85 -4.79 9.65 -5.75
C SER A 85 -5.10 9.86 -4.27
N GLY A 86 -4.07 9.81 -3.41
CA GLY A 86 -4.22 10.05 -1.98
C GLY A 86 -4.61 11.49 -1.66
N GLU A 87 -4.00 12.47 -2.33
CA GLU A 87 -4.37 13.87 -2.20
C GLU A 87 -5.79 14.14 -2.66
N TYR A 88 -6.21 13.55 -3.79
CA TYR A 88 -7.56 13.66 -4.27
C TYR A 88 -8.57 13.13 -3.24
N VAL A 89 -8.36 11.91 -2.73
CA VAL A 89 -9.25 11.32 -1.73
C VAL A 89 -9.24 12.10 -0.43
N ALA A 90 -8.07 12.51 0.08
CA ALA A 90 -7.96 13.22 1.36
C ALA A 90 -8.63 14.60 1.39
N ASN A 91 -8.77 15.24 0.21
CA ASN A 91 -9.35 16.57 0.04
C ASN A 91 -10.84 16.54 -0.38
N MET A 92 -11.47 15.36 -0.46
CA MET A 92 -12.93 15.30 -0.68
C MET A 92 -13.68 15.98 0.47
N PRO A 93 -14.81 16.66 0.21
CA PRO A 93 -15.56 17.40 1.23
C PRO A 93 -15.90 16.57 2.47
N ASP A 94 -16.29 15.32 2.28
CA ASP A 94 -16.69 14.41 3.36
C ASP A 94 -15.50 13.91 4.20
N HIS A 95 -14.27 14.15 3.75
CA HIS A 95 -13.05 13.65 4.38
C HIS A 95 -12.25 14.73 5.14
N VAL A 96 -12.63 16.01 5.01
CA VAL A 96 -11.88 17.14 5.59
C VAL A 96 -11.76 17.02 7.11
N ASN A 97 -12.83 16.62 7.79
CA ASN A 97 -12.91 16.56 9.27
C ASN A 97 -12.81 15.14 9.84
N VAL A 98 -12.45 14.15 9.03
CA VAL A 98 -12.29 12.77 9.52
C VAL A 98 -11.06 12.70 10.42
N ALA A 99 -11.22 12.06 11.59
CA ALA A 99 -10.17 11.92 12.58
C ALA A 99 -8.98 11.09 12.07
N ASP A 100 -7.79 11.37 12.62
CA ASP A 100 -6.58 10.56 12.37
C ASP A 100 -6.80 9.10 12.74
N GLY A 101 -6.12 8.21 12.02
CA GLY A 101 -6.22 6.76 12.19
C GLY A 101 -7.48 6.12 11.57
N VAL A 102 -8.47 6.92 11.15
CA VAL A 102 -9.64 6.42 10.42
C VAL A 102 -9.30 6.30 8.94
N THR A 103 -9.64 5.16 8.34
CA THR A 103 -9.54 4.98 6.89
C THR A 103 -10.68 5.71 6.19
N ILE A 104 -10.32 6.60 5.26
CA ILE A 104 -11.22 7.19 4.29
C ILE A 104 -11.00 6.55 2.93
N PHE A 105 -12.04 6.44 2.12
CA PHE A 105 -11.97 5.84 0.80
C PHE A 105 -12.58 6.74 -0.25
N GLY A 106 -11.97 6.80 -1.42
CA GLY A 106 -12.55 7.42 -2.60
C GLY A 106 -12.10 6.71 -3.87
N GLU A 107 -12.81 6.93 -4.97
CA GLU A 107 -12.42 6.39 -6.27
C GLU A 107 -11.53 7.40 -7.01
N TYR A 108 -10.42 6.92 -7.57
CA TYR A 108 -9.53 7.71 -8.41
C TYR A 108 -9.08 6.87 -9.60
N ASN A 109 -9.34 7.34 -10.82
CA ASN A 109 -9.02 6.63 -12.07
C ASN A 109 -9.48 5.15 -12.07
N GLY A 110 -10.69 4.89 -11.57
CA GLY A 110 -11.28 3.54 -11.50
C GLY A 110 -10.75 2.64 -10.39
N VAL A 111 -9.88 3.15 -9.51
CA VAL A 111 -9.36 2.42 -8.34
C VAL A 111 -9.99 2.98 -7.08
N ARG A 112 -10.47 2.09 -6.20
CA ARG A 112 -10.86 2.46 -4.84
C ARG A 112 -9.61 2.59 -3.97
N VAL A 113 -9.31 3.82 -3.57
CA VAL A 113 -8.12 4.23 -2.83
C VAL A 113 -8.47 4.54 -1.39
N GLY A 114 -7.81 3.87 -0.46
CA GLY A 114 -7.81 4.16 0.97
C GLY A 114 -6.70 5.13 1.37
N VAL A 115 -7.02 6.03 2.29
CA VAL A 115 -6.07 6.96 2.92
C VAL A 115 -6.28 6.92 4.43
N ILE A 116 -5.18 6.96 5.19
CA ILE A 116 -5.21 7.16 6.65
C ILE A 116 -4.39 8.41 6.97
N LYS A 117 -4.97 9.31 7.75
CA LYS A 117 -4.30 10.52 8.25
C LYS A 117 -3.60 10.26 9.59
N THR A 118 -2.47 10.92 9.82
CA THR A 118 -1.72 10.93 11.07
C THR A 118 -1.23 12.35 11.33
N ASN A 119 -1.59 12.91 12.48
CA ASN A 119 -1.33 14.31 12.84
C ASN A 119 -1.88 15.30 11.79
N GLY A 120 -3.04 15.01 11.21
CA GLY A 120 -3.67 15.83 10.17
C GLY A 120 -3.06 15.72 8.77
N GLU A 121 -1.98 14.95 8.59
CA GLU A 121 -1.32 14.72 7.30
C GLU A 121 -1.59 13.31 6.75
N ILE A 122 -1.39 13.11 5.45
CA ILE A 122 -1.52 11.77 4.85
C ILE A 122 -0.39 10.86 5.35
N GLY A 123 -0.74 9.87 6.17
CA GLY A 123 0.20 8.88 6.69
C GLY A 123 0.46 7.73 5.70
N THR A 124 -0.61 7.18 5.12
CA THR A 124 -0.50 6.13 4.10
C THR A 124 -1.63 6.20 3.07
N ILE A 125 -1.35 5.65 1.89
CA ILE A 125 -2.23 5.58 0.72
C ILE A 125 -2.14 4.14 0.19
N PHE A 126 -3.27 3.49 -0.03
CA PHE A 126 -3.30 2.08 -0.43
C PHE A 126 -4.54 1.79 -1.29
N PRO A 127 -4.50 0.77 -2.18
CA PRO A 127 -5.72 0.28 -2.82
C PRO A 127 -6.51 -0.57 -1.82
N ASP A 128 -7.82 -0.47 -1.86
CA ASP A 128 -8.72 -1.34 -1.07
C ASP A 128 -8.53 -2.81 -1.52
N ASP A 129 -8.11 -3.66 -0.58
CA ASP A 129 -7.81 -5.08 -0.82
C ASP A 129 -9.05 -5.97 -0.82
N MET A 130 -10.15 -5.47 -0.26
CA MET A 130 -11.41 -6.19 -0.11
C MET A 130 -12.41 -5.90 -1.22
N MET A 131 -12.32 -4.72 -1.85
CA MET A 131 -13.28 -4.28 -2.85
C MET A 131 -12.66 -3.33 -3.87
N GLN A 132 -12.98 -3.53 -5.14
CA GLN A 132 -12.71 -2.60 -6.23
C GLN A 132 -13.98 -2.37 -7.06
N PRO A 133 -14.12 -1.19 -7.72
CA PRO A 133 -15.28 -0.87 -8.57
C PRO A 133 -15.46 -1.83 -9.76
#